data_AF-A0A1P8F4R6-F1
#
_entry.id   AF-A0A1P8F4R6-F1
#
_cell.length_a   1.000
_cell.length_b   1.000
_cell.length_c   1.000
_cell.angle_alpha   90.00
_cell.angle_beta   90.00
_cell.angle_gamma   90.00
#
_symmetry.space_group_name_H-M   'P 1'
#
loop_
_entity.id
_entity.type
_entity.pdbx_description
1 polymer ?
#
loop_
_entity_poly.entity_id
_entity_poly.type
_entity_poly.pdbx_seq_one_letter_code
_entity_poly.pdbx_strand_id
1 'polypeptide(L)'
;MAQITVHRKAYTRKDGTHVKATTYQTEDRGEPGKTPESQQWYEHGTEMNWSKEMTAETRREHALKAHKGDELATGRALQALANVTTDYETRGKANSDADYFFSKHKGK
;
A
#
# COMPACT_ATOMS: atom_id res chain seq x y z
N MET A 1 -31.52 -10.82 12.27
CA MET A 1 -31.08 -9.41 12.13
C MET A 1 -30.62 -8.96 13.52
N ALA A 2 -29.34 -8.60 13.69
CA ALA A 2 -28.82 -8.18 14.99
C ALA A 2 -29.35 -6.79 15.36
N GLN A 3 -29.79 -6.63 16.60
CA GLN A 3 -30.42 -5.40 17.10
C GLN A 3 -29.32 -4.49 17.67
N ILE A 4 -29.06 -3.36 17.01
CA ILE A 4 -27.99 -2.42 17.41
C ILE A 4 -28.55 -1.46 18.48
N THR A 5 -27.91 -1.42 19.65
CA THR A 5 -28.23 -0.46 20.71
C THR A 5 -27.49 0.86 20.46
N VAL A 6 -28.24 1.95 20.32
CA VAL A 6 -27.71 3.28 19.99
C VAL A 6 -27.82 4.21 21.19
N HIS A 7 -26.67 4.73 21.65
CA HIS A 7 -26.63 5.75 22.71
C HIS A 7 -26.26 7.10 22.11
N ARG A 8 -27.10 8.11 22.34
CA ARG A 8 -26.86 9.48 21.88
C ARG A 8 -26.30 10.30 23.04
N LYS A 9 -25.09 10.84 22.88
CA LYS A 9 -24.47 11.74 23.85
C LYS A 9 -24.24 13.10 23.20
N ALA A 10 -24.62 14.16 23.90
CA ALA A 10 -24.35 15.54 23.48
C ALA A 10 -23.04 16.00 24.13
N TYR A 11 -22.19 16.65 23.34
CA TYR A 11 -20.92 17.21 23.78
C TYR A 11 -20.81 18.65 23.34
N THR A 12 -20.22 19.48 24.20
CA THR A 12 -19.83 20.85 23.84
C THR A 12 -18.36 20.84 23.46
N ARG A 13 -18.04 21.29 22.24
CA ARG A 13 -16.66 21.46 21.78
C ARG A 13 -15.99 22.61 22.52
N LYS A 14 -14.65 22.68 22.45
CA LYS A 14 -13.86 23.76 23.08
C LYS A 14 -14.22 25.17 22.56
N ASP A 15 -14.82 25.26 21.38
CA ASP A 15 -15.32 26.48 20.76
C ASP A 15 -16.77 26.84 21.16
N GLY A 16 -17.38 26.09 22.08
CA GLY A 16 -18.75 26.30 22.55
C GLY A 16 -19.83 25.63 21.68
N THR A 17 -19.47 25.05 20.54
CA THR A 17 -20.43 24.42 19.63
C THR A 17 -20.99 23.13 20.25
N HIS A 18 -22.32 23.06 20.37
CA HIS A 18 -23.02 21.83 20.79
C HIS A 18 -23.07 20.84 19.63
N VAL A 19 -22.53 19.64 19.85
CA VAL A 19 -22.53 18.56 18.86
C VAL A 19 -23.19 17.33 19.46
N LYS A 20 -24.16 16.78 18.73
CA LYS A 20 -24.78 15.49 19.05
C LYS A 20 -23.97 14.40 18.37
N ALA A 21 -23.21 13.63 19.15
CA ALA A 21 -22.53 12.45 18.65
C ALA A 21 -23.40 11.22 18.92
N THR A 22 -23.60 10.40 17.89
CA THR A 22 -24.26 9.10 18.03
C THR A 22 -23.18 8.04 18.11
N THR A 23 -23.11 7.34 19.24
CA THR A 23 -22.22 6.20 19.42
C THR A 23 -23.04 4.92 19.42
N TYR A 24 -22.68 3.94 18.60
CA TYR A 24 -23.26 2.61 18.62
C TYR A 24 -22.17 1.59 18.89
N GLN A 25 -22.48 0.55 19.66
CA GLN A 25 -21.60 -0.60 19.84
C GLN A 25 -21.88 -1.58 18.71
N THR A 26 -20.85 -1.94 17.97
CA THR A 26 -20.87 -3.05 16.99
C THR A 26 -20.02 -4.17 17.54
N GLU A 27 -20.39 -5.42 17.25
CA GLU A 27 -19.51 -6.56 17.50
C GLU A 27 -18.22 -6.36 16.72
N ASP A 28 -17.10 -6.47 17.44
CA ASP A 28 -15.76 -6.41 16.88
C ASP A 28 -15.54 -7.66 16.01
N ARG A 29 -15.20 -7.47 14.72
CA ARG A 29 -14.97 -8.56 13.77
C ARG A 29 -13.50 -9.03 13.77
N GLY A 30 -12.68 -8.51 14.69
CA GLY A 30 -11.28 -8.87 14.87
C GLY A 30 -10.98 -9.44 16.26
N GLU A 31 -9.70 -9.57 16.60
CA GLU A 31 -9.27 -9.91 17.96
C GLU A 31 -9.50 -8.71 18.91
N PRO A 32 -9.97 -8.94 20.16
CA PRO A 32 -10.35 -7.86 21.08
C PRO A 32 -9.25 -6.81 21.26
N GLY A 33 -9.51 -5.58 20.82
CA GLY A 33 -8.71 -4.40 21.19
C GLY A 33 -7.48 -4.10 20.33
N LYS A 34 -7.33 -4.69 19.13
CA LYS A 34 -6.34 -4.24 18.15
C LYS A 34 -6.96 -4.16 16.75
N THR A 35 -6.83 -3.00 16.10
CA THR A 35 -6.83 -2.99 14.63
C THR A 35 -5.77 -4.01 14.21
N PRO A 36 -6.08 -5.03 13.40
CA PRO A 36 -5.05 -5.97 12.96
C PRO A 36 -3.88 -5.17 12.38
N GLU A 37 -2.64 -5.56 12.67
CA GLU A 37 -1.49 -4.92 12.02
C GLU A 37 -1.78 -4.84 10.53
N SER A 38 -1.59 -3.68 9.92
CA SER A 38 -1.84 -3.51 8.49
C SER A 38 -0.97 -4.52 7.77
N GLN A 39 -1.56 -5.63 7.36
CA GLN A 39 -0.79 -6.65 6.69
C GLN A 39 -0.56 -6.12 5.28
N GLN A 40 0.64 -5.61 5.01
CA GLN A 40 1.05 -5.18 3.68
C GLN A 40 1.25 -6.44 2.82
N TRP A 41 0.16 -7.03 2.35
CA TRP A 41 0.22 -8.23 1.52
C TRP A 41 0.62 -7.82 0.11
N TYR A 42 1.91 -7.99 -0.20
CA TYR A 42 2.40 -7.99 -1.57
C TYR A 42 2.38 -9.40 -2.11
N GLU A 43 1.43 -9.68 -2.98
CA GLU A 43 1.45 -10.89 -3.78
C GLU A 43 2.14 -10.56 -5.10
N HIS A 44 3.38 -11.05 -5.28
CA HIS A 44 4.07 -10.94 -6.54
C HIS A 44 3.44 -11.94 -7.53
N GLY A 45 2.42 -11.52 -8.27
CA GLY A 45 1.82 -12.36 -9.33
C GLY A 45 2.82 -12.80 -10.42
N THR A 46 4.02 -12.24 -10.42
CA THR A 46 5.10 -12.52 -11.37
C THR A 46 6.46 -12.58 -10.66
N GLU A 47 7.20 -13.67 -10.84
CA GLU A 47 8.61 -13.73 -10.45
C GLU A 47 9.45 -12.87 -11.39
N MET A 48 9.91 -11.73 -10.90
CA MET A 48 10.65 -10.75 -11.72
C MET A 48 12.17 -10.95 -11.73
N ASN A 49 12.71 -11.89 -10.93
CA ASN A 49 14.16 -12.09 -10.76
C ASN A 49 14.93 -10.78 -10.45
N TRP A 50 14.24 -9.82 -9.82
CA TRP A 50 14.80 -8.54 -9.41
C TRP A 50 15.39 -8.69 -8.01
N SER A 51 16.59 -8.15 -7.78
CA SER A 51 17.24 -8.13 -6.47
C SER A 51 17.98 -6.82 -6.26
N LYS A 52 18.03 -6.35 -5.01
CA LYS A 52 18.76 -5.13 -4.65
C LYS A 52 20.27 -5.24 -4.88
N GLU A 53 20.85 -6.43 -4.83
CA GLU A 53 22.29 -6.64 -5.00
C GLU A 53 22.75 -6.53 -6.46
N MET A 54 21.80 -6.57 -7.41
CA MET A 54 22.09 -6.45 -8.84
C MET A 54 22.34 -5.00 -9.25
N THR A 55 23.08 -4.81 -10.34
CA THR A 55 23.30 -3.49 -10.95
C THR A 55 21.97 -2.93 -11.49
N ALA A 56 21.87 -1.60 -11.61
CA ALA A 56 20.62 -0.96 -12.06
C ALA A 56 20.17 -1.40 -13.46
N GLU A 57 21.11 -1.64 -14.37
CA GLU A 57 20.82 -2.13 -15.73
C GLU A 57 20.21 -3.52 -15.69
N THR A 58 20.86 -4.46 -15.01
CA THR A 58 20.39 -5.84 -14.85
C THR A 58 19.03 -5.89 -14.14
N ARG A 59 18.83 -5.12 -13.07
CA ARG A 59 17.54 -5.03 -12.35
C ARG A 59 16.39 -4.64 -13.29
N ARG A 60 16.59 -3.59 -14.09
CA ARG A 60 15.58 -3.09 -15.02
C ARG A 60 15.32 -4.09 -16.15
N GLU A 61 16.36 -4.72 -16.69
CA GLU A 61 16.22 -5.73 -17.74
C GLU A 61 15.39 -6.93 -17.26
N HIS A 62 15.72 -7.48 -16.08
CA HIS A 62 14.98 -8.58 -15.49
C HIS A 62 13.51 -8.23 -15.23
N ALA A 63 13.26 -7.05 -14.63
CA ALA A 63 11.90 -6.58 -14.37
C ALA A 63 11.11 -6.42 -15.69
N LEU A 64 11.69 -5.79 -16.70
CA LEU A 64 11.02 -5.60 -17.99
C LEU A 64 10.75 -6.93 -18.71
N LYS A 65 11.70 -7.86 -18.64
CA LYS A 65 11.57 -9.22 -19.20
C LYS A 65 10.42 -9.98 -18.54
N ALA A 66 10.29 -9.88 -17.22
CA ALA A 66 9.20 -10.51 -16.48
C ALA A 66 7.82 -9.99 -16.89
N HIS A 67 7.73 -8.72 -17.26
CA HIS A 67 6.51 -8.07 -17.74
C HIS A 67 6.41 -8.01 -19.27
N LYS A 68 7.15 -8.87 -20.00
CA LYS A 68 7.05 -9.01 -21.47
C LYS A 68 7.25 -7.70 -22.24
N GLY A 69 8.06 -6.79 -21.72
CA GLY A 69 8.32 -5.49 -22.36
C GLY A 69 7.30 -4.38 -22.03
N ASP A 70 6.30 -4.64 -21.19
CA ASP A 70 5.34 -3.64 -20.75
C ASP A 70 5.97 -2.75 -19.65
N GLU A 71 6.42 -1.56 -20.07
CA GLU A 71 7.05 -0.57 -19.21
C GLU A 71 6.10 -0.07 -18.11
N LEU A 72 4.80 0.09 -18.39
CA LEU A 72 3.84 0.58 -17.40
C LEU A 72 3.55 -0.48 -16.35
N ALA A 73 3.36 -1.74 -16.78
CA ALA A 73 3.18 -2.86 -15.85
C ALA A 73 4.43 -3.06 -14.98
N THR A 74 5.62 -2.95 -15.57
CA THR A 74 6.90 -3.04 -14.85
C THR A 74 7.03 -1.95 -13.78
N GLY A 75 6.75 -0.69 -14.15
CA GLY A 75 6.78 0.42 -13.19
C GLY A 75 5.81 0.23 -12.02
N ARG A 76 4.58 -0.23 -12.30
CA ARG A 76 3.58 -0.51 -11.26
C ARG A 76 4.00 -1.64 -10.32
N ALA A 77 4.59 -2.71 -10.85
CA ALA A 77 5.06 -3.83 -10.04
C ALA A 77 6.20 -3.43 -9.09
N LEU A 78 7.14 -2.63 -9.58
CA LEU A 78 8.25 -2.10 -8.78
C LEU A 78 7.79 -1.08 -7.74
N GLN A 79 6.83 -0.22 -8.08
CA GLN A 79 6.21 0.69 -7.12
C GLN A 79 5.51 -0.07 -5.99
N ALA A 80 4.80 -1.15 -6.33
CA ALA A 80 4.17 -2.01 -5.34
C ALA A 80 5.21 -2.67 -4.43
N LEU A 81 6.31 -3.19 -4.98
CA LEU A 81 7.43 -3.72 -4.21
C LEU A 81 8.03 -2.67 -3.25
N ALA A 82 8.17 -1.42 -3.69
CA ALA A 82 8.68 -0.35 -2.84
C ALA A 82 7.73 0.00 -1.69
N ASN A 83 6.42 -0.07 -1.92
CA ASN A 83 5.40 0.28 -0.93
C ASN A 83 5.28 -0.74 0.20
N VAL A 84 5.56 -2.02 -0.09
CA VAL A 84 5.35 -3.15 0.81
C VAL A 84 6.62 -3.64 1.51
N THR A 85 7.80 -3.30 0.97
CA THR A 85 9.06 -3.69 1.59
C THR A 85 9.38 -2.81 2.81
N THR A 86 9.87 -3.45 3.87
CA THR A 86 10.38 -2.76 5.07
C THR A 86 11.86 -2.38 4.92
N ASP A 87 12.60 -3.05 4.02
CA ASP A 87 14.00 -2.80 3.77
C ASP A 87 14.21 -1.48 3.01
N TYR A 88 14.94 -0.56 3.64
CA TYR A 88 15.16 0.78 3.10
C TYR A 88 15.89 0.76 1.75
N GLU A 89 16.89 -0.12 1.62
CA GLU A 89 17.68 -0.22 0.39
C GLU A 89 16.83 -0.78 -0.76
N THR A 90 16.09 -1.86 -0.53
CA THR A 90 15.11 -2.40 -1.48
C THR A 90 14.12 -1.33 -1.91
N ARG A 91 13.55 -0.57 -0.96
CA ARG A 91 12.59 0.49 -1.24
C ARG A 91 13.17 1.55 -2.16
N GLY A 92 14.36 2.07 -1.84
CA GLY A 92 15.01 3.11 -2.64
C GLY A 92 15.32 2.64 -4.06
N LYS A 93 15.87 1.44 -4.18
CA LYS A 93 16.23 0.81 -5.45
C LYS A 93 15.01 0.49 -6.31
N ALA A 94 13.92 0.01 -5.72
CA ALA A 94 12.67 -0.30 -6.41
C ALA A 94 11.95 0.97 -6.87
N ASN A 95 11.86 2.01 -6.02
CA ASN A 95 11.31 3.31 -6.40
C ASN A 95 12.08 3.94 -7.57
N SER A 96 13.41 3.93 -7.52
CA SER A 96 14.23 4.49 -8.61
C SER A 96 14.00 3.80 -9.96
N ASP A 97 13.83 2.48 -9.97
CA ASP A 97 13.52 1.76 -11.20
C ASP A 97 12.07 1.98 -11.64
N ALA A 98 11.11 2.09 -10.71
CA ALA A 98 9.73 2.44 -11.02
C ALA A 98 9.64 3.80 -11.72
N ASP A 99 10.32 4.82 -11.19
CA ASP A 99 10.42 6.16 -11.78
C ASP A 99 11.05 6.13 -13.17
N TYR A 100 12.09 5.30 -13.37
CA TYR A 100 12.69 5.08 -14.69
C TYR A 100 11.66 4.56 -15.71
N PHE A 101 10.86 3.57 -15.34
CA PHE A 101 9.86 3.02 -16.26
C PHE A 101 8.67 3.97 -16.48
N PHE A 102 8.23 4.71 -15.47
CA PHE A 102 7.18 5.71 -15.63
C PHE A 102 7.62 6.86 -16.54
N SER A 103 8.84 7.35 -16.38
CA SER A 103 9.39 8.40 -17.25
C SER A 103 9.55 7.92 -18.69
N LYS A 104 10.04 6.70 -18.89
CA LYS A 104 10.16 6.08 -20.22
C LYS A 104 8.81 5.87 -20.90
N HIS A 105 7.80 5.41 -20.16
CA HIS A 105 6.45 5.21 -20.68
C HIS A 105 5.78 6.54 -21.07
N LYS A 106 5.98 7.61 -20.28
CA LYS A 106 5.44 8.95 -20.58
C LYS A 106 6.09 9.60 -21.81
N GLY A 107 7.32 9.19 -22.14
CA GLY A 107 8.06 9.67 -23.30
C GLY A 107 7.73 8.95 -24.61
N LYS A 108 6.88 7.92 -24.58
CA LYS A 108 6.29 7.28 -25.77
C LYS A 108 4.97 7.93 -26.13
#